data_AF-A0A3M1KSH0-F1
#
_entry.id   AF-A0A3M1KSH0-F1
#
_cell.length_a   1.000
_cell.length_b   1.000
_cell.length_c   1.000
_cell.angle_alpha   90.00
_cell.angle_beta   90.00
_cell.angle_gamma   90.00
#
_symmetry.space_group_name_H-M   'P 1'
#
loop_
_entity.id
_entity.type
_entity.pdbx_description
1 polymer ?
#
loop_
_entity_poly.entity_id
_entity_poly.type
_entity_poly.pdbx_seq_one_letter_code
_entity_poly.pdbx_strand_id
1 'polypeptide(L)'
;MSREDPDFVPAICARAEALAEAGETRKAIRLLERAARRRPRTGILETLERLAGTDFKPRLIKFYSKLLARHPDNVALKLRAARVLLDAGKLADADKILDGIDASVDRATIAALRALLEERREHVDLAQREARRAIEEARLDVPRPRCGSCGAPSSTWQPRCPACGAWGSLEAA
;
A
#
# COMPACT_ATOMS: atom_id res chain seq x y z
N MET A 1 30.66 -15.31 -1.67
CA MET A 1 29.25 -15.55 -1.28
C MET A 1 28.38 -14.85 -2.31
N SER A 2 27.50 -15.42 -3.11
CA SER A 2 26.97 -16.77 -3.38
C SER A 2 26.41 -16.68 -4.81
N ARG A 3 26.37 -17.80 -5.54
CA ARG A 3 25.75 -17.97 -6.86
C ARG A 3 24.50 -17.09 -7.03
N GLU A 4 24.46 -16.33 -8.11
CA GLU A 4 23.38 -15.43 -8.53
C GLU A 4 22.01 -16.11 -8.35
N ASP A 5 21.27 -15.71 -7.31
CA ASP A 5 19.86 -16.08 -7.19
C ASP A 5 19.09 -15.28 -8.26
N PRO A 6 18.54 -15.95 -9.30
CA PRO A 6 17.83 -15.27 -10.38
C PRO A 6 16.50 -14.64 -9.92
N ASP A 7 16.09 -14.83 -8.65
CA ASP A 7 14.94 -14.19 -8.01
C ASP A 7 15.34 -13.15 -6.94
N PHE A 8 16.62 -12.77 -6.86
CA PHE A 8 17.07 -11.73 -5.95
C PHE A 8 16.50 -10.35 -6.33
N VAL A 9 15.42 -9.97 -5.64
CA VAL A 9 14.62 -8.76 -5.94
C VAL A 9 15.47 -7.49 -6.09
N PRO A 10 16.44 -7.18 -5.19
CA PRO A 10 17.24 -5.97 -5.34
C PRO A 10 18.03 -5.91 -6.66
N ALA A 11 18.60 -7.03 -7.11
CA ALA A 11 19.33 -7.06 -8.39
C ALA A 11 18.41 -6.89 -9.60
N ILE A 12 17.21 -7.47 -9.56
CA ILE A 12 16.20 -7.29 -10.62
C ILE A 12 15.76 -5.83 -10.71
N CYS A 13 15.46 -5.20 -9.57
CA CYS A 13 15.04 -3.81 -9.50
C CYS A 13 16.15 -2.86 -9.97
N ALA A 14 17.37 -3.01 -9.45
CA ALA A 14 18.52 -2.18 -9.85
C ALA A 14 18.83 -2.32 -11.35
N ARG A 15 18.74 -3.53 -11.90
CA ARG A 15 18.92 -3.74 -13.35
C ARG A 15 17.82 -3.08 -14.18
N ALA A 16 16.56 -3.12 -13.72
CA ALA A 16 15.46 -2.46 -14.42
C ALA A 16 15.61 -0.93 -14.38
N GLU A 17 16.07 -0.38 -13.27
CA GLU A 17 16.37 1.06 -13.12
C GLU A 17 17.50 1.49 -14.05
N ALA A 18 18.63 0.77 -14.06
CA ALA A 18 19.73 1.05 -14.99
C ALA A 18 19.29 0.98 -16.46
N LEU A 19 18.42 0.03 -16.83
CA LEU A 19 17.84 -0.02 -18.17
C LEU A 19 16.97 1.21 -18.47
N ALA A 20 16.16 1.66 -17.52
CA ALA A 20 15.32 2.84 -17.71
C ALA A 20 16.16 4.13 -17.84
N GLU A 21 17.20 4.28 -17.02
CA GLU A 21 18.16 5.39 -17.09
C GLU A 21 18.91 5.42 -18.43
N ALA A 22 19.20 4.26 -19.02
CA ALA A 22 19.77 4.13 -20.35
C ALA A 22 18.75 4.40 -21.50
N GLY A 23 17.53 4.86 -21.19
CA GLY A 23 16.47 5.10 -22.17
C GLY A 23 15.75 3.83 -22.65
N GLU A 24 16.05 2.67 -22.05
CA GLU A 24 15.51 1.37 -22.40
C GLU A 24 14.28 0.96 -21.56
N THR A 25 13.39 1.91 -21.23
CA THR A 25 12.22 1.69 -20.35
C THR A 25 11.35 0.50 -20.76
N ARG A 26 11.18 0.26 -22.07
CA ARG A 26 10.44 -0.93 -22.56
C ARG A 26 11.10 -2.26 -22.21
N LYS A 27 12.44 -2.32 -22.15
CA LYS A 27 13.18 -3.51 -21.73
C LYS A 27 13.12 -3.65 -20.21
N ALA A 28 13.24 -2.56 -19.46
CA ALA A 28 13.05 -2.53 -18.01
C ALA A 28 11.68 -3.10 -17.59
N ILE A 29 10.60 -2.59 -18.18
CA ILE A 29 9.22 -3.06 -17.92
C ILE A 29 9.08 -4.55 -18.25
N ARG A 30 9.61 -5.00 -19.40
CA ARG A 30 9.57 -6.43 -19.77
C ARG A 30 10.29 -7.34 -18.78
N LEU A 31 11.43 -6.89 -18.25
CA LEU A 31 12.19 -7.61 -17.23
C LEU A 31 11.34 -7.78 -15.96
N LEU A 32 10.76 -6.69 -15.45
CA LEU A 32 9.94 -6.69 -14.25
C LEU A 32 8.65 -7.49 -14.41
N GLU A 33 7.93 -7.34 -15.54
CA GLU A 33 6.74 -8.15 -15.84
C GLU A 33 7.05 -9.66 -15.86
N ARG A 34 8.24 -10.05 -16.38
CA ARG A 34 8.66 -11.45 -16.41
C ARG A 34 8.93 -11.96 -15.00
N ALA A 35 9.63 -11.18 -14.18
CA ALA A 35 9.92 -11.53 -12.79
C ALA A 35 8.63 -11.62 -11.95
N ALA A 36 7.74 -10.63 -12.07
CA ALA A 36 6.46 -10.60 -11.37
C ALA A 36 5.51 -11.74 -11.78
N ARG A 37 5.55 -12.21 -13.04
CA ARG A 37 4.82 -13.42 -13.48
C ARG A 37 5.30 -14.71 -12.82
N ARG A 38 6.57 -14.78 -12.41
CA ARG A 38 7.11 -15.92 -11.67
C ARG A 38 6.73 -15.83 -10.20
N ARG A 39 7.02 -14.68 -9.58
CA ARG A 39 6.63 -14.37 -8.20
C ARG A 39 6.32 -12.87 -8.08
N PRO A 40 5.07 -12.49 -7.76
CA PRO A 40 4.67 -11.09 -7.65
C PRO A 40 5.14 -10.48 -6.32
N ARG A 41 6.45 -10.24 -6.21
CA ARG A 41 7.05 -9.61 -5.02
C ARG A 41 6.78 -8.11 -5.04
N THR A 42 6.49 -7.55 -3.86
CA THR A 42 6.21 -6.12 -3.64
C THR A 42 7.22 -5.20 -4.34
N GLY A 43 8.52 -5.36 -4.08
CA GLY A 43 9.53 -4.49 -4.70
C GLY A 43 9.54 -4.53 -6.24
N ILE A 44 9.27 -5.68 -6.86
CA ILE A 44 9.19 -5.80 -8.32
C ILE A 44 7.99 -5.02 -8.87
N LEU A 45 6.84 -5.13 -8.20
CA LEU A 45 5.61 -4.44 -8.61
C LEU A 45 5.73 -2.92 -8.44
N GLU A 46 6.33 -2.46 -7.34
CA GLU A 46 6.56 -1.02 -7.08
C GLU A 46 7.50 -0.40 -8.11
N THR A 47 8.63 -1.06 -8.40
CA THR A 47 9.54 -0.61 -9.46
C THR A 47 8.83 -0.60 -10.82
N LEU A 48 7.99 -1.61 -11.11
CA LEU A 48 7.25 -1.69 -12.36
C LEU A 48 6.23 -0.54 -12.49
N GLU A 49 5.45 -0.28 -11.44
CA GLU A 49 4.45 0.79 -11.40
C GLU A 49 5.11 2.17 -11.61
N ARG A 50 6.22 2.42 -10.91
CA ARG A 50 6.98 3.66 -11.02
C ARG A 50 7.57 3.85 -12.43
N LEU A 51 8.25 2.83 -12.97
CA LEU A 51 8.87 2.92 -14.30
C LEU A 51 7.84 2.95 -15.44
N ALA A 52 6.65 2.39 -15.24
CA ALA A 52 5.60 2.44 -16.24
C ALA A 52 5.06 3.86 -16.43
N GLY A 53 4.95 4.65 -15.35
CA GLY A 53 4.47 6.02 -15.40
C GLY A 53 3.12 6.16 -16.13
N THR A 54 2.94 7.27 -16.84
CA THR A 54 1.79 7.53 -17.71
C THR A 54 1.91 6.79 -19.04
N ASP A 55 3.11 6.75 -19.63
CA ASP A 55 3.36 6.27 -21.00
C ASP A 55 3.06 4.78 -21.17
N PHE A 56 3.27 3.99 -20.11
CA PHE A 56 2.99 2.55 -20.11
C PHE A 56 1.81 2.17 -19.22
N LYS A 57 1.01 3.13 -18.75
CA LYS A 57 -0.16 2.87 -17.90
C LYS A 57 -1.15 1.86 -18.52
N PRO A 58 -1.53 1.93 -19.81
CA PRO A 58 -2.43 0.94 -20.41
C PRO A 58 -1.84 -0.48 -20.41
N ARG A 59 -0.53 -0.59 -20.59
CA ARG A 59 0.19 -1.86 -20.54
C ARG A 59 0.22 -2.43 -19.13
N LEU A 60 0.47 -1.58 -18.12
CA LEU A 60 0.45 -1.96 -16.71
C LEU A 60 -0.93 -2.49 -16.27
N ILE A 61 -2.02 -1.83 -16.69
CA ILE A 61 -3.39 -2.30 -16.41
C ILE A 61 -3.62 -3.69 -17.01
N LYS A 62 -3.25 -3.89 -18.29
CA LYS A 62 -3.37 -5.19 -18.95
C LYS A 62 -2.51 -6.27 -18.27
N PHE A 63 -1.34 -5.89 -17.76
CA PHE A 63 -0.49 -6.78 -16.99
C PHE A 63 -1.15 -7.22 -15.68
N TYR A 64 -1.69 -6.28 -14.90
CA TYR A 64 -2.39 -6.56 -13.65
C TYR A 64 -3.62 -7.45 -13.86
N SER A 65 -4.43 -7.18 -14.89
CA SER A 65 -5.57 -8.05 -15.25
C SER A 65 -5.15 -9.51 -15.47
N LYS A 66 -4.07 -9.73 -16.22
CA LYS A 66 -3.52 -11.09 -16.45
C LYS A 66 -2.93 -11.71 -15.18
N LEU A 67 -2.31 -10.89 -14.33
CA LEU A 67 -1.70 -11.35 -13.08
C LEU A 67 -2.77 -11.79 -12.08
N LEU A 68 -3.87 -11.04 -11.96
CA LEU A 68 -5.02 -11.40 -11.13
C LEU A 68 -5.71 -12.68 -11.59
N ALA A 69 -5.83 -12.90 -12.91
CA ALA A 69 -6.38 -14.15 -13.44
C ALA A 69 -5.55 -15.40 -13.03
N ARG A 70 -4.25 -15.22 -12.75
CA ARG A 70 -3.36 -16.30 -12.26
C ARG A 70 -3.34 -16.41 -10.74
N HIS A 71 -3.72 -15.35 -10.03
CA HIS A 71 -3.68 -15.26 -8.58
C HIS A 71 -4.99 -14.67 -8.04
N PRO A 72 -6.15 -15.32 -8.28
CA PRO A 72 -7.46 -14.76 -7.99
C PRO A 72 -7.73 -14.53 -6.50
N ASP A 73 -7.03 -15.25 -5.62
CA ASP A 73 -7.21 -15.15 -4.16
C ASP A 73 -6.20 -14.20 -3.50
N ASN A 74 -5.28 -13.61 -4.28
CA ASN A 74 -4.26 -12.72 -3.74
C ASN A 74 -4.83 -11.31 -3.51
N VAL A 75 -5.27 -11.06 -2.28
CA VAL A 75 -5.84 -9.77 -1.85
C VAL A 75 -4.88 -8.60 -2.07
N ALA A 76 -3.60 -8.75 -1.73
CA ALA A 76 -2.61 -7.68 -1.91
C ALA A 76 -2.45 -7.27 -3.39
N LEU A 77 -2.52 -8.24 -4.32
CA LEU A 77 -2.54 -7.96 -5.76
C LEU A 77 -3.81 -7.24 -6.19
N LYS A 78 -4.98 -7.63 -5.65
CA LYS A 78 -6.25 -6.95 -5.94
C LYS A 78 -6.20 -5.48 -5.49
N LEU A 79 -5.72 -5.21 -4.27
CA LEU A 79 -5.58 -3.86 -3.73
C LEU A 79 -4.66 -2.98 -4.60
N ARG A 80 -3.50 -3.52 -5.00
CA ARG A 80 -2.60 -2.81 -5.92
C ARG A 80 -3.23 -2.55 -7.28
N ALA A 81 -3.91 -3.55 -7.86
CA ALA A 81 -4.58 -3.39 -9.14
C ALA A 81 -5.69 -2.33 -9.06
N ALA A 82 -6.50 -2.32 -8.00
CA ALA A 82 -7.51 -1.30 -7.75
C ALA A 82 -6.88 0.10 -7.68
N ARG A 83 -5.77 0.26 -6.96
CA ARG A 83 -5.04 1.54 -6.91
C ARG A 83 -4.56 1.98 -8.30
N VAL A 84 -3.96 1.08 -9.08
CA VAL A 84 -3.50 1.39 -10.45
C VAL A 84 -4.67 1.80 -11.37
N LEU A 85 -5.84 1.19 -11.22
CA LEU A 85 -7.04 1.53 -11.97
C LEU A 85 -7.60 2.91 -11.58
N LEU A 86 -7.63 3.22 -10.27
CA LEU A 86 -8.01 4.55 -9.77
C LEU A 86 -7.11 5.64 -10.32
N ASP A 87 -5.79 5.44 -10.29
CA ASP A 87 -4.81 6.37 -10.85
C ASP A 87 -4.98 6.57 -12.37
N ALA A 88 -5.56 5.59 -13.05
CA ALA A 88 -5.86 5.63 -14.48
C ALA A 88 -7.29 6.09 -14.81
N GLY A 89 -8.09 6.49 -13.82
CA GLY A 89 -9.49 6.91 -14.00
C GLY A 89 -10.44 5.76 -14.38
N LYS A 90 -10.03 4.50 -14.24
CA LYS A 90 -10.84 3.30 -14.52
C LYS A 90 -11.70 2.94 -13.32
N LEU A 91 -12.61 3.85 -12.95
CA LEU A 91 -13.36 3.78 -11.69
C LEU A 91 -14.25 2.54 -11.59
N ALA A 92 -14.98 2.18 -12.65
CA ALA A 92 -15.86 1.01 -12.64
C ALA A 92 -15.08 -0.32 -12.48
N ASP A 93 -13.92 -0.43 -13.10
CA ASP A 93 -13.06 -1.62 -12.96
C ASP A 93 -12.46 -1.70 -11.55
N ALA A 94 -12.05 -0.55 -10.98
CA ALA A 94 -11.54 -0.49 -9.61
C ALA A 94 -12.60 -0.90 -8.59
N ASP A 95 -13.83 -0.38 -8.73
CA ASP A 95 -14.97 -0.70 -7.87
C ASP A 95 -15.26 -2.20 -7.89
N LYS A 96 -15.34 -2.80 -9.09
CA LYS A 96 -15.54 -4.25 -9.25
C LYS A 96 -14.46 -5.09 -8.57
N ILE A 97 -13.20 -4.64 -8.58
CA ILE A 97 -12.13 -5.34 -7.86
C ILE A 97 -12.34 -5.21 -6.35
N LEU A 98 -12.63 -4.01 -5.83
CA LEU A 98 -12.83 -3.76 -4.41
C LEU A 98 -14.04 -4.52 -3.84
N ASP A 99 -15.11 -4.67 -4.61
CA ASP A 99 -16.29 -5.49 -4.24
C ASP A 99 -15.98 -6.99 -4.19
N GLY A 100 -14.98 -7.44 -4.95
CA GLY A 100 -14.53 -8.84 -4.96
C GLY A 100 -13.45 -9.19 -3.92
N ILE A 101 -13.17 -8.29 -2.97
CA ILE A 101 -12.25 -8.51 -1.86
C ILE A 101 -13.07 -8.77 -0.59
N ASP A 102 -12.69 -9.80 0.16
CA ASP A 102 -13.19 -9.98 1.52
C ASP A 102 -12.70 -8.81 2.39
N ALA A 103 -13.65 -7.98 2.84
CA ALA A 103 -13.39 -6.79 3.62
C ALA A 103 -12.66 -7.08 4.94
N SER A 104 -12.60 -8.33 5.42
CA SER A 104 -11.96 -8.68 6.69
C SER A 104 -10.43 -8.66 6.68
N VAL A 105 -9.79 -8.78 5.50
CA VAL A 105 -8.34 -9.04 5.38
C VAL A 105 -7.48 -7.76 5.46
N ASP A 106 -8.01 -6.61 5.02
CA ASP A 106 -7.31 -5.31 5.05
C ASP A 106 -8.32 -4.14 5.04
N ARG A 107 -9.10 -4.04 6.13
CA ARG A 107 -10.23 -3.09 6.26
C ARG A 107 -9.81 -1.64 6.02
N ALA A 108 -8.66 -1.25 6.58
CA ALA A 108 -8.14 0.10 6.47
C ALA A 108 -7.80 0.46 5.03
N THR A 109 -7.06 -0.40 4.31
CA THR A 109 -6.68 -0.14 2.92
C THR A 109 -7.89 -0.17 2.00
N ILE A 110 -8.83 -1.09 2.19
CA ILE A 110 -10.05 -1.16 1.39
C ILE A 110 -10.88 0.11 1.57
N ALA A 111 -11.09 0.56 2.80
CA ALA A 111 -11.80 1.81 3.09
C ALA A 111 -11.09 3.02 2.47
N ALA A 112 -9.74 3.08 2.55
CA ALA A 112 -8.98 4.15 1.91
C ALA A 112 -9.13 4.17 0.38
N LEU A 113 -9.11 3.01 -0.28
CA LEU A 113 -9.31 2.92 -1.72
C LEU A 113 -10.76 3.24 -2.14
N ARG A 114 -11.76 2.86 -1.32
CA ARG A 114 -13.16 3.28 -1.54
C ARG A 114 -13.32 4.79 -1.37
N ALA A 115 -12.67 5.40 -0.40
CA ALA A 115 -12.67 6.86 -0.24
C ALA A 115 -12.16 7.57 -1.50
N LEU A 116 -11.02 7.12 -2.05
CA LEU A 116 -10.43 7.66 -3.28
C LEU A 116 -11.33 7.43 -4.51
N LEU A 117 -12.01 6.28 -4.59
CA LEU A 117 -12.97 5.99 -5.66
C LEU A 117 -14.13 6.99 -5.64
N GLU A 118 -14.70 7.24 -4.47
CA GLU A 118 -15.86 8.10 -4.30
C GLU A 118 -15.50 9.58 -4.42
N GLU A 119 -14.29 9.96 -4.04
CA GLU A 119 -13.73 11.28 -4.36
C GLU A 119 -13.67 11.51 -5.88
N ARG A 120 -13.21 10.53 -6.65
CA ARG A 120 -13.16 10.59 -8.12
C ARG A 120 -14.55 10.60 -8.78
N ARG A 121 -15.58 10.13 -8.07
CA ARG A 121 -17.00 10.20 -8.48
C ARG A 121 -17.70 11.49 -8.02
N GLU A 122 -16.98 12.38 -7.33
CA GLU A 122 -17.53 13.60 -6.72
C GLU A 122 -18.60 13.33 -5.63
N HIS A 123 -18.61 12.12 -5.06
CA HIS A 123 -19.48 11.74 -3.94
C HIS A 123 -18.84 12.12 -2.60
N VAL A 124 -18.73 13.42 -2.34
CA VAL A 124 -17.98 13.99 -1.20
C VAL A 124 -18.35 13.35 0.14
N ASP A 125 -19.64 13.21 0.45
CA ASP A 125 -20.08 12.67 1.74
C ASP A 125 -19.66 11.20 1.93
N LEU A 126 -19.73 10.40 0.87
CA LEU A 126 -19.34 8.99 0.93
C LEU A 126 -17.82 8.85 1.01
N ALA A 127 -17.08 9.65 0.24
CA ALA A 127 -15.62 9.69 0.31
C ALA A 127 -15.14 10.03 1.73
N GLN A 128 -15.75 11.02 2.39
CA GLN A 128 -15.42 11.38 3.77
C GLN A 128 -15.73 10.27 4.76
N ARG A 129 -16.87 9.57 4.61
CA ARG A 129 -17.23 8.45 5.49
C ARG A 129 -16.20 7.32 5.38
N GLU A 130 -15.85 6.91 4.17
CA GLU A 130 -14.87 5.85 3.95
C GLU A 130 -13.46 6.27 4.40
N ALA A 131 -13.08 7.53 4.23
CA ALA A 131 -11.80 8.04 4.74
C ALA A 131 -11.71 7.97 6.28
N ARG A 132 -12.80 8.34 6.98
CA ARG A 132 -12.88 8.21 8.45
C ARG A 132 -12.76 6.75 8.88
N ARG A 133 -13.51 5.87 8.21
CA ARG A 133 -13.43 4.43 8.46
C ARG A 133 -12.01 3.89 8.27
N ALA A 134 -11.30 4.33 7.23
CA ALA A 134 -9.91 3.93 7.01
C ALA A 134 -9.00 4.30 8.19
N ILE A 135 -9.16 5.50 8.74
CA ILE A 135 -8.39 5.98 9.90
C ILE A 135 -8.72 5.16 11.15
N GLU A 136 -10.00 4.89 11.41
CA GLU A 136 -10.44 4.08 12.56
C GLU A 136 -9.90 2.64 12.49
N GLU A 137 -9.98 2.01 11.32
CA GLU A 137 -9.50 0.64 11.09
C GLU A 137 -7.97 0.55 11.09
N ALA A 138 -7.26 1.61 10.67
CA ALA A 138 -5.79 1.66 10.68
C ALA A 138 -5.21 1.60 12.10
N ARG A 139 -6.03 1.84 13.14
CA ARG A 139 -5.62 1.85 14.55
C ARG A 139 -4.32 2.65 14.74
N LEU A 140 -4.30 3.87 14.19
CA LEU A 140 -3.14 4.75 14.30
C LEU A 140 -2.78 4.91 15.77
N ASP A 141 -1.59 4.46 16.15
CA ASP A 141 -1.10 4.57 17.52
C ASP A 141 -0.88 6.04 17.85
N VAL A 142 -1.84 6.64 18.56
CA VAL A 142 -1.65 7.95 19.19
C VAL A 142 -0.68 7.75 20.34
N PRO A 143 0.42 8.54 20.42
CA PRO A 143 1.41 8.36 21.47
C PRO A 143 0.76 8.45 22.84
N ARG A 144 0.94 7.38 23.61
CA ARG A 144 0.42 7.27 24.97
C ARG A 144 1.37 8.00 25.92
N PRO A 145 0.86 8.79 26.87
CA PRO A 145 1.73 9.47 27.81
C PRO A 145 2.65 8.50 28.55
N ARG A 146 3.92 8.85 28.75
CA ARG A 146 4.84 8.12 29.63
C ARG A 146 5.23 8.99 30.81
N CYS A 147 5.48 8.34 31.93
CA CYS A 147 6.05 9.01 33.08
C CYS A 147 7.52 9.35 32.83
N GLY A 148 7.89 10.63 32.85
CA GLY A 148 9.29 11.07 32.80
C GLY A 148 10.12 10.64 34.01
N SER A 149 9.48 10.28 35.13
CA SER A 149 10.17 9.83 36.34
C SER A 149 10.45 8.32 36.38
N CYS A 150 9.56 7.46 35.87
CA CYS A 150 9.70 6.00 35.95
C CYS A 150 9.55 5.25 34.62
N GLY A 151 9.27 5.96 33.52
CA GLY A 151 9.09 5.39 32.18
C GLY A 151 7.78 4.63 31.95
N ALA A 152 6.92 4.50 32.97
CA ALA A 152 5.68 3.74 32.86
C ALA A 152 4.72 4.37 31.81
N PRO A 153 4.19 3.59 30.84
CA PRO A 153 3.18 4.06 29.91
C PRO A 153 1.82 4.22 30.63
N SER A 154 1.04 5.20 30.20
CA SER A 154 -0.33 5.45 30.68
C SER A 154 -1.33 5.42 29.52
N SER A 155 -2.53 4.89 29.74
CA SER A 155 -3.60 4.90 28.73
C SER A 155 -4.22 6.29 28.51
N THR A 156 -4.07 7.19 29.49
CA THR A 156 -4.57 8.57 29.45
C THR A 156 -3.71 9.49 30.32
N TRP A 157 -3.77 10.81 30.11
CA TRP A 157 -3.12 11.75 31.00
C TRP A 157 -3.81 11.80 32.38
N GLN A 158 -3.01 11.88 33.43
CA GLN A 158 -3.46 12.01 34.81
C GLN A 158 -2.50 12.92 35.60
N PRO A 159 -2.97 13.63 36.65
CA PRO A 159 -2.09 14.48 37.46
C PRO A 159 -0.96 13.73 38.18
N ARG A 160 -1.15 12.44 38.48
CA ARG A 160 -0.15 11.56 39.12
C ARG A 160 0.09 10.33 38.27
N CYS A 161 1.34 9.87 38.21
CA CYS A 161 1.66 8.59 37.61
C CYS A 161 0.99 7.44 38.41
N PRO A 162 0.21 6.54 37.79
CA PRO A 162 -0.42 5.42 38.48
C PRO A 162 0.59 4.36 38.95
N ALA A 163 1.81 4.34 38.38
CA ALA A 163 2.86 3.38 38.75
C ALA A 163 3.73 3.87 39.92
N CYS A 164 4.14 5.14 39.93
CA CYS A 164 5.09 5.67 40.93
C CYS A 164 4.55 6.85 41.77
N GLY A 165 3.35 7.36 41.47
CA GLY A 165 2.72 8.46 42.21
C GLY A 165 3.29 9.87 41.94
N ALA A 166 4.30 9.99 41.07
CA ALA A 166 4.93 11.27 40.74
C ALA A 166 3.94 12.26 40.11
N TRP A 167 3.86 13.47 40.67
CA TRP A 167 2.97 14.54 40.23
C TRP A 167 3.51 15.22 38.97
N GLY A 168 2.66 15.53 38.00
CA GLY A 168 3.03 16.27 36.79
C GLY A 168 4.05 15.56 35.88
N SER A 169 4.26 14.26 36.07
CA SER A 169 5.31 13.50 35.39
C SER A 169 4.89 12.84 34.08
N LEU A 170 3.60 12.85 33.73
CA LEU A 170 3.09 12.22 32.50
C LEU A 170 3.23 13.18 31.32
N GLU A 171 4.11 12.82 30.39
CA GLU A 171 4.46 13.59 29.19
C GLU A 171 4.08 12.82 27.93
N ALA A 172 3.84 13.54 26.83
CA ALA A 172 3.70 12.91 25.52
C ALA A 172 5.06 12.29 25.14
N ALA A 173 5.08 10.98 24.91
CA ALA A 173 6.28 10.22 24.57
C ALA A 173 6.44 10.03 23.07
#